data_AF-A0A948V4W7-F1
#
_entry.id   AF-A0A948V4W7-F1
#
_cell.length_a   1.000
_cell.length_b   1.000
_cell.length_c   1.000
_cell.angle_alpha   90.00
_cell.angle_beta   90.00
_cell.angle_gamma   90.00
#
_symmetry.space_group_name_H-M   'P 1'
#
loop_
_entity.id
_entity.type
_entity.pdbx_description
1 polymer ?
#
loop_
_entity_poly.entity_id
_entity_poly.type
_entity_poly.pdbx_seq_one_letter_code
_entity_poly.pdbx_strand_id
1 'polypeptide(L)'
;MDPRPDGWELPVAQALAEPVLMAGMPRDYAIAMGTIALVLGLALRIWWLGLLWWAVAHAIGLWAARSDRRFFDVLRRHLAMPGHLDG
;
A
#
# COMPACT_ATOMS: atom_id res chain seq x y z
N MET A 1 -23.45 -12.29 30.29
CA MET A 1 -23.94 -13.33 29.35
C MET A 1 -24.42 -12.60 28.12
N ASP A 2 -23.75 -12.77 26.98
CA ASP A 2 -24.20 -12.20 25.70
C ASP A 2 -25.54 -12.87 25.31
N PRO A 3 -26.62 -12.13 25.02
CA PRO A 3 -27.94 -12.71 24.70
C PRO A 3 -28.01 -13.40 23.33
N ARG A 4 -26.91 -13.53 22.59
CA ARG A 4 -26.88 -14.12 21.26
C ARG A 4 -26.85 -15.66 21.32
N PRO A 5 -27.62 -16.36 20.46
CA PRO A 5 -27.57 -17.82 20.37
C PRO A 5 -26.19 -18.33 19.96
N ASP A 6 -25.78 -19.49 20.47
CA ASP A 6 -24.54 -20.15 20.08
C ASP A 6 -24.52 -20.39 18.55
N GLY A 7 -23.42 -20.01 17.89
CA GLY A 7 -23.25 -20.16 16.44
C GLY A 7 -23.73 -18.99 15.57
N TRP A 8 -24.16 -17.87 16.17
CA TRP A 8 -24.52 -16.63 15.43
C TRP A 8 -23.32 -15.73 15.07
N GLU A 9 -22.11 -16.07 15.51
CA GLU A 9 -20.88 -15.38 15.11
C GLU A 9 -20.15 -16.21 14.06
N LEU A 10 -19.91 -15.59 12.89
CA LEU A 10 -19.11 -16.18 11.82
C LEU A 10 -17.84 -15.33 11.65
N PRO A 11 -16.64 -15.93 11.61
CA PRO A 11 -15.42 -15.18 11.35
C PRO A 11 -15.48 -14.55 9.95
N VAL A 12 -15.66 -13.23 9.90
CA VAL A 12 -15.63 -12.49 8.64
C VAL A 12 -14.18 -12.31 8.22
N ALA A 13 -13.85 -12.85 7.04
CA ALA A 13 -12.55 -12.61 6.44
C ALA A 13 -12.42 -11.12 6.17
N GLN A 14 -11.42 -10.50 6.77
CA GLN A 14 -11.24 -9.05 6.73
C GLN A 14 -10.98 -8.49 5.31
N ALA A 15 -10.62 -9.35 4.35
CA ALA A 15 -10.57 -9.04 2.92
C ALA A 15 -11.95 -8.70 2.32
N LEU A 16 -13.05 -9.07 2.99
CA LEU A 16 -14.43 -8.77 2.57
C LEU A 16 -14.90 -7.39 3.06
N ALA A 17 -14.26 -6.83 4.09
CA ALA A 17 -14.66 -5.57 4.71
C ALA A 17 -13.77 -4.38 4.33
N GLU A 18 -12.54 -4.62 3.85
CA GLU A 18 -11.63 -3.56 3.43
C GLU A 18 -11.47 -3.45 1.90
N PRO A 19 -11.37 -2.21 1.37
CA PRO A 19 -11.25 -1.97 -0.06
C PRO A 19 -9.91 -2.50 -0.63
N VAL A 20 -10.03 -3.43 -1.59
CA VAL A 20 -9.04 -3.92 -2.57
C VAL A 20 -7.57 -3.75 -2.15
N LEU A 21 -7.09 -4.70 -1.36
CA LEU A 21 -5.67 -4.96 -1.18
C LEU A 21 -5.19 -5.87 -2.33
N MET A 22 -4.24 -5.41 -3.15
CA MET A 22 -3.48 -6.29 -4.03
C MET A 22 -2.27 -6.81 -3.25
N ALA A 23 -2.25 -8.11 -2.95
CA ALA A 23 -1.17 -8.75 -2.17
C ALA A 23 -0.89 -8.10 -0.79
N GLY A 24 -1.91 -7.51 -0.16
CA GLY A 24 -1.80 -6.80 1.13
C GLY A 24 -1.54 -5.29 1.01
N MET A 25 -1.37 -4.75 -0.20
CA MET A 25 -1.04 -3.35 -0.44
C MET A 25 -2.09 -2.63 -1.32
N PRO A 26 -2.37 -1.33 -1.12
CA PRO A 26 -3.28 -0.61 -2.00
C PRO A 26 -2.81 -0.62 -3.46
N ARG A 27 -3.73 -0.96 -4.38
CA ARG A 27 -3.49 -1.03 -5.83
C ARG A 27 -2.75 0.20 -6.38
N ASP A 28 -3.13 1.39 -5.93
CA ASP A 28 -2.59 2.65 -6.44
C ASP A 28 -1.09 2.81 -6.15
N TYR A 29 -0.63 2.33 -5.00
CA TYR A 29 0.79 2.37 -4.65
C TYR A 29 1.60 1.44 -5.57
N ALA A 30 1.10 0.22 -5.80
CA ALA A 30 1.76 -0.75 -6.67
C ALA A 30 1.89 -0.20 -8.10
N ILE A 31 0.85 0.47 -8.61
CA ILE A 31 0.87 1.13 -9.91
C ILE A 31 1.88 2.28 -9.92
N ALA A 32 1.84 3.18 -8.93
CA ALA A 32 2.76 4.32 -8.87
C ALA A 32 4.23 3.87 -8.86
N MET A 33 4.58 2.89 -8.03
CA MET A 33 5.94 2.35 -7.99
C MET A 33 6.34 1.62 -9.28
N GLY A 34 5.40 0.89 -9.89
CA GLY A 34 5.58 0.27 -11.21
C GLY A 34 5.86 1.31 -12.30
N THR A 35 5.14 2.42 -12.31
CA THR A 35 5.35 3.52 -13.26
C THR A 35 6.69 4.20 -13.05
N ILE A 36 7.10 4.48 -11.80
CA ILE A 36 8.42 5.08 -11.52
C ILE A 36 9.53 4.13 -11.98
N ALA A 37 9.42 2.83 -11.68
CA ALA A 37 10.37 1.84 -12.16
C ALA A 37 10.45 1.77 -13.69
N LEU A 38 9.29 1.81 -14.37
CA LEU A 38 9.21 1.84 -15.83
C LEU A 38 9.91 3.09 -16.38
N VAL A 39 9.59 4.27 -15.84
CA VAL A 39 10.20 5.55 -16.25
C VAL A 39 11.70 5.52 -16.05
N LEU A 40 12.18 5.04 -14.90
CA LEU A 40 13.63 4.93 -14.64
C LEU A 40 14.31 3.94 -15.59
N GLY A 41 13.69 2.78 -15.84
CA GLY A 41 14.23 1.77 -16.76
C GLY A 41 14.28 2.25 -18.23
N LEU A 42 13.21 2.92 -18.69
CA LEU A 42 13.12 3.42 -20.06
C LEU A 42 13.97 4.69 -20.26
N ALA A 43 13.91 5.66 -19.34
CA ALA A 43 14.56 6.96 -19.49
C ALA A 43 16.08 6.87 -19.36
N LEU A 44 16.60 6.03 -18.46
CA LEU A 44 18.05 5.84 -18.32
C LEU A 44 18.59 4.79 -19.29
N ARG A 45 17.75 3.99 -19.97
CA ARG A 45 18.12 2.77 -20.74
C ARG A 45 18.90 1.72 -19.93
N ILE A 46 19.05 1.91 -18.62
CA ILE A 46 19.72 0.99 -17.70
C ILE A 46 18.64 0.14 -17.04
N TRP A 47 18.20 -0.89 -17.76
CA TRP A 47 17.13 -1.81 -17.32
C TRP A 47 17.41 -2.43 -15.94
N TRP A 48 18.68 -2.69 -15.61
CA TRP A 48 19.09 -3.21 -14.31
C TRP A 48 18.80 -2.27 -13.15
N LEU A 49 18.99 -0.96 -13.34
CA LEU A 49 18.67 0.04 -12.32
C LEU A 49 17.15 0.10 -12.09
N GLY A 50 16.38 0.06 -13.17
CA GLY A 50 14.91 0.01 -13.11
C GLY A 50 14.39 -1.24 -12.39
N LEU A 51 14.98 -2.40 -12.67
CA LEU A 51 14.63 -3.66 -12.01
C LEU A 51 14.99 -3.66 -10.51
N LEU A 52 16.18 -3.16 -10.17
CA LEU A 52 16.63 -3.04 -8.78
C LEU A 52 15.72 -2.09 -8.00
N TRP A 53 15.40 -0.93 -8.58
CA TRP A 53 14.46 0.02 -7.98
C TRP A 53 13.07 -0.60 -7.79
N TRP A 54 12.55 -1.30 -8.81
CA TRP A 54 11.27 -1.98 -8.74
C TRP A 54 11.22 -2.98 -7.59
N ALA A 55 12.24 -3.83 -7.48
CA ALA A 55 12.33 -4.84 -6.42
C ALA A 55 12.35 -4.19 -5.02
N VAL A 56 13.12 -3.12 -4.85
CA VAL A 56 13.21 -2.37 -3.58
C VAL A 56 11.88 -1.72 -3.23
N ALA A 57 11.26 -1.01 -4.17
CA ALA A 57 9.98 -0.34 -3.95
C ALA A 57 8.84 -1.33 -3.63
N HIS A 58 8.86 -2.50 -4.27
CA HIS A 58 7.89 -3.57 -4.01
C HIS A 58 8.10 -4.21 -2.63
N ALA A 59 9.35 -4.46 -2.25
CA ALA A 59 9.71 -4.99 -0.93
C ALA A 59 9.32 -4.02 0.20
N ILE A 60 9.59 -2.73 0.04
CA ILE A 60 9.17 -1.68 1.00
C ILE A 60 7.65 -1.67 1.11
N GLY A 61 6.95 -1.77 -0.01
CA GLY A 61 5.50 -1.80 -0.03
C GLY A 61 4.90 -3.01 0.70
N LEU A 62 5.45 -4.22 0.46
CA LEU A 62 5.09 -5.44 1.18
C LEU A 62 5.38 -5.33 2.69
N TRP A 63 6.50 -4.71 3.06
CA TRP A 63 6.86 -4.49 4.46
C TRP A 63 5.93 -3.48 5.15
N ALA A 64 5.56 -2.40 4.47
CA ALA A 64 4.61 -1.40 4.96
C ALA A 64 3.21 -1.99 5.16
N ALA A 65 2.73 -2.75 4.17
CA ALA A 65 1.48 -3.52 4.25
C ALA A 65 1.46 -4.50 5.43
N ARG A 66 2.59 -5.15 5.72
CA ARG A 66 2.73 -6.07 6.85
C ARG A 66 2.82 -5.34 8.19
N SER A 67 3.44 -4.16 8.24
CA SER A 67 3.70 -3.42 9.48
C SER A 67 2.46 -2.69 9.99
N ASP A 68 1.71 -2.01 9.11
CA ASP A 68 0.48 -1.31 9.51
C ASP A 68 -0.46 -1.11 8.32
N ARG A 69 -1.71 -1.56 8.48
CA ARG A 69 -2.77 -1.46 7.45
C ARG A 69 -3.17 -0.01 7.16
N ARG A 70 -2.98 0.91 8.10
CA ARG A 70 -3.29 2.34 7.96
C ARG A 70 -2.12 3.17 7.42
N PHE A 71 -0.95 2.57 7.22
CA PHE A 71 0.26 3.29 6.82
C PHE A 71 0.03 4.16 5.57
N PHE A 72 -0.59 3.60 4.53
CA PHE A 72 -0.85 4.32 3.28
C PHE A 72 -1.90 5.41 3.41
N ASP A 73 -2.91 5.22 4.27
CA ASP A 73 -3.93 6.23 4.54
C ASP A 73 -3.34 7.42 5.28
N VAL A 74 -2.47 7.17 6.26
CA VAL A 74 -1.73 8.20 7.00
C VAL A 74 -0.75 8.92 6.07
N LEU A 75 -0.03 8.19 5.23
CA LEU A 75 0.92 8.76 4.26
C LEU A 75 0.20 9.67 3.25
N ARG A 76 -0.92 9.21 2.68
CA ARG A 76 -1.75 10.03 1.79
C ARG A 76 -2.25 11.28 2.49
N ARG A 77 -2.73 11.13 3.73
CA ARG A 77 -3.18 12.27 4.52
C ARG A 77 -2.03 13.24 4.82
N HIS A 78 -0.82 12.76 5.04
CA HIS A 78 0.37 13.60 5.19
C HIS A 78 0.71 14.36 3.91
N LEU A 79 0.69 13.69 2.76
CA LEU A 79 0.98 14.32 1.46
C LEU A 79 -0.11 15.30 1.01
N ALA A 80 -1.36 15.08 1.43
CA ALA A 80 -2.49 15.95 1.13
C ALA A 80 -2.63 17.12 2.12
N MET A 81 -1.95 17.08 3.27
CA MET A 81 -1.91 18.22 4.18
C MET A 81 -1.07 19.33 3.51
N PRO A 82 -1.63 20.55 3.32
CA PRO A 82 -0.85 21.66 2.81
C PRO A 82 0.31 21.92 3.77
N GLY A 83 1.52 22.08 3.22
CA GLY A 83 2.70 22.43 3.98
C GLY A 83 2.52 23.82 4.56
N HIS A 84 1.92 23.92 5.75
CA HIS A 84 1.83 25.16 6.50
C HIS A 84 3.20 25.43 7.11
N LEU A 85 4.11 25.90 6.26
CA LEU A 85 5.25 26.73 6.65
C LEU A 85 4.89 28.15 6.27
N ASP A 86 3.86 28.69 6.93
CA ASP A 86 3.57 30.12 6.89
C ASP A 86 4.53 30.78 7.88
N GLY A 87 5.57 31.41 7.32
CA GLY A 87 6.39 32.43 7.96
C GLY A 87 6.08 33.79 7.37
#